data_AF-A0A7S2R8E5-F1
#
_entry.id   AF-A0A7S2R8E5-F1
#
_cell.length_a   1.000
_cell.length_b   1.000
_cell.length_c   1.000
_cell.angle_alpha   90.00
_cell.angle_beta   90.00
_cell.angle_gamma   90.00
#
_symmetry.space_group_name_H-M   'P 1'
#
loop_
_entity.id
_entity.type
_entity.pdbx_description
1 polymer ?
#
loop_
_entity_poly.entity_id
_entity_poly.type
_entity_poly.pdbx_seq_one_letter_code
_entity_poly.pdbx_strand_id
1 'polypeptide(L)'
;MSSRSGDYSKAHLSPVSISSPTKSQTGTSDWRKKDEIAKAELMYRLEQSGEKERLITSLRAKLADCGWRDEMKDIAKDVIRTRGGVTRITVDELASELLPRGRASVPENIKSELLEEVRDFSRHEATI
;
A
#
# COMPACT_ATOMS: atom_id res chain seq x y z
N MET A 1 13.27 79.00 26.79
CA MET A 1 11.97 79.69 26.68
C MET A 1 11.35 79.32 25.34
N SER A 2 10.05 79.02 25.38
CA SER A 2 9.12 78.89 24.25
C SER A 2 9.28 77.73 23.28
N SER A 3 8.49 76.70 23.58
CA SER A 3 7.78 75.81 22.67
C SER A 3 7.19 76.52 21.45
N ARG A 4 7.10 75.81 20.31
CA ARG A 4 5.92 75.84 19.44
C ARG A 4 5.89 74.62 18.52
N SER A 5 4.88 73.78 18.75
CA SER A 5 4.39 72.77 17.82
C SER A 5 3.94 73.42 16.51
N GLY A 6 4.10 72.70 15.41
CA GLY A 6 3.53 73.01 14.11
C GLY A 6 3.29 71.73 13.32
N ASP A 7 2.03 71.30 13.30
CA ASP A 7 1.50 70.14 12.62
C ASP A 7 1.75 70.15 11.11
N TYR A 8 2.18 69.02 10.56
CA TYR A 8 2.12 68.74 9.13
C TYR A 8 1.45 67.38 8.91
N SER A 9 0.12 67.41 8.78
CA SER A 9 -0.65 66.31 8.21
C SER A 9 -0.33 66.18 6.72
N LYS A 10 0.33 65.08 6.32
CA LYS A 10 0.41 64.61 4.94
C LYS A 10 -0.29 63.26 4.83
N ALA A 11 -1.24 63.21 3.93
CA ALA A 11 -2.18 62.11 3.72
C ALA A 11 -1.52 60.83 3.17
N HIS A 12 -2.09 59.71 3.61
CA HIS A 12 -2.49 58.55 2.80
C HIS A 12 -1.42 57.83 1.96
N LEU A 13 -0.94 56.70 2.47
CA LEU A 13 -0.72 55.48 1.69
C LEU A 13 -0.88 54.25 2.61
N SER A 14 -1.95 53.48 2.44
CA SER A 14 -2.08 52.14 3.02
C SER A 14 -1.14 51.19 2.30
N PRO A 15 -0.36 50.32 2.97
CA PRO A 15 0.39 49.29 2.27
C PRO A 15 -0.58 48.29 1.64
N VAL A 16 -0.52 48.16 0.32
CA VAL A 16 -1.15 47.07 -0.43
C VAL A 16 -0.56 45.77 0.09
N SER A 17 -1.39 44.94 0.74
CA SER A 17 -1.04 43.56 1.06
C SER A 17 -0.87 42.78 -0.23
N ILE A 18 0.37 42.59 -0.67
CA ILE A 18 0.72 41.66 -1.74
C ILE A 18 0.50 40.25 -1.18
N SER A 19 -0.66 39.65 -1.47
CA SER A 19 -0.86 38.23 -1.23
C SER A 19 0.12 37.46 -2.12
N SER A 20 1.00 36.70 -1.48
CA SER A 20 1.87 35.75 -2.18
C SER A 20 1.00 34.67 -2.83
N PRO A 21 1.28 34.22 -4.07
CA PRO A 21 0.59 33.07 -4.63
C PRO A 21 0.99 31.83 -3.83
N THR A 22 0.03 31.26 -3.09
CA THR A 22 0.16 29.95 -2.48
C THR A 22 0.27 28.89 -3.58
N LYS A 23 1.34 28.10 -3.54
CA LYS A 23 1.57 26.96 -4.44
C LYS A 23 0.38 25.99 -4.37
N SER A 24 -0.18 25.65 -5.53
CA SER A 24 -1.31 24.73 -5.70
C SER A 24 -0.94 23.32 -5.23
N GLN A 25 -1.59 22.87 -4.15
CA GLN A 25 -1.46 21.51 -3.61
C GLN A 25 -2.33 20.45 -4.34
N THR A 26 -2.88 20.76 -5.52
CA THR A 26 -3.93 19.93 -6.13
C THR A 26 -3.43 18.79 -7.02
N GLY A 27 -2.17 18.83 -7.50
CA GLY A 27 -1.65 17.83 -8.43
C GLY A 27 -1.41 16.44 -7.84
N THR A 28 -1.17 16.32 -6.53
CA THR A 28 -0.78 15.03 -5.92
C THR A 28 -1.95 14.16 -5.43
N SER A 29 -3.12 14.77 -5.24
CA SER A 29 -4.31 14.07 -4.74
C SER A 29 -5.03 13.32 -5.86
N ASP A 30 -5.08 13.90 -7.06
CA ASP A 30 -5.81 13.33 -8.19
C ASP A 30 -5.16 12.08 -8.79
N TRP A 31 -3.82 11.97 -8.77
CA TRP A 31 -3.16 10.76 -9.29
C TRP A 31 -3.36 9.55 -8.39
N ARG A 32 -3.42 9.75 -7.06
CA ARG A 32 -3.68 8.66 -6.09
C ARG A 32 -5.07 8.09 -6.29
N LYS A 33 -6.06 8.97 -6.45
CA LYS A 33 -7.44 8.57 -6.72
C LYS A 33 -7.55 7.81 -8.04
N LYS A 34 -6.87 8.27 -9.10
CA LYS A 34 -6.85 7.56 -10.39
C LYS A 34 -6.23 6.17 -10.27
N ASP A 35 -5.14 6.03 -9.52
CA ASP A 35 -4.50 4.74 -9.26
C ASP A 35 -5.42 3.80 -8.47
N GLU A 36 -6.09 4.30 -7.42
CA GLU A 36 -7.07 3.55 -6.64
C GLU A 36 -8.24 3.05 -7.49
N ILE A 37 -8.77 3.90 -8.37
CA ILE A 37 -9.84 3.54 -9.32
C ILE A 37 -9.35 2.46 -10.30
N ALA A 38 -8.17 2.65 -10.91
CA ALA A 38 -7.61 1.68 -11.85
C ALA A 38 -7.35 0.32 -11.19
N LYS A 39 -6.85 0.33 -9.95
CA LYS A 39 -6.65 -0.89 -9.15
C LYS A 39 -7.98 -1.58 -8.84
N ALA A 40 -9.00 -0.84 -8.43
CA ALA A 40 -10.31 -1.40 -8.13
C ALA A 40 -10.94 -2.05 -9.36
N GLU A 41 -10.84 -1.39 -10.52
CA GLU A 41 -11.33 -1.93 -11.80
C GLU A 41 -10.58 -3.20 -12.21
N LEU A 42 -9.25 -3.22 -12.07
CA LEU A 42 -8.47 -4.43 -12.33
C LEU A 42 -8.88 -5.57 -11.38
N MET A 43 -9.05 -5.31 -10.08
CA MET A 43 -9.47 -6.33 -9.12
C MET A 43 -10.86 -6.88 -9.45
N TYR A 44 -11.79 -6.01 -9.86
CA TYR A 44 -13.13 -6.42 -10.29
C TYR A 44 -13.06 -7.37 -11.49
N ARG A 45 -12.29 -7.03 -12.53
CA ARG A 45 -12.12 -7.89 -13.73
C ARG A 45 -11.44 -9.22 -13.41
N LEU A 46 -10.44 -9.22 -12.54
CA LEU A 46 -9.78 -10.45 -12.07
C LEU A 46 -10.77 -11.39 -11.36
N GLU A 47 -11.72 -10.84 -10.59
CA GLU A 47 -12.76 -11.64 -9.93
C GLU A 47 -13.79 -12.17 -10.93
N GLN A 48 -14.33 -11.31 -11.81
CA GLN A 48 -15.40 -11.70 -12.73
C GLN A 48 -14.96 -12.74 -13.77
N SER A 49 -13.69 -12.71 -14.17
CA SER A 49 -13.12 -13.68 -15.10
C SER A 49 -12.72 -15.01 -14.44
N GLY A 50 -12.73 -15.10 -13.09
CA GLY A 50 -12.18 -16.23 -12.34
C GLY A 50 -10.64 -16.30 -12.35
N GLU A 51 -9.99 -15.27 -12.88
CA GLU A 51 -8.54 -15.19 -12.98
C GLU A 51 -7.88 -15.12 -11.61
N LYS A 52 -8.51 -14.43 -10.66
CA LYS A 52 -8.05 -14.35 -9.27
C LYS A 52 -7.88 -15.74 -8.66
N GLU A 53 -8.85 -16.64 -8.84
CA GLU A 53 -8.80 -18.00 -8.30
C GLU A 53 -7.69 -18.82 -8.99
N ARG A 54 -7.47 -18.61 -10.29
CA ARG A 54 -6.36 -19.23 -11.03
C ARG A 54 -5.01 -18.75 -10.49
N LEU A 55 -4.85 -17.44 -10.28
CA LEU A 55 -3.63 -16.83 -9.72
C LEU A 55 -3.36 -17.31 -8.29
N ILE A 56 -4.40 -17.41 -7.44
CA ILE A 56 -4.29 -17.97 -6.09
C ILE A 56 -3.82 -19.43 -6.14
N THR A 57 -4.35 -20.21 -7.08
CA THR A 57 -3.97 -21.62 -7.25
C THR A 57 -2.53 -21.76 -7.74
N SER A 58 -2.14 -20.97 -8.74
CA SER A 58 -0.76 -20.88 -9.26
C SER A 58 0.22 -20.53 -8.13
N LEU A 59 -0.05 -19.46 -7.38
CA LEU A 59 0.79 -19.03 -6.26
C LEU A 59 0.90 -20.11 -5.18
N ARG A 60 -0.20 -20.78 -4.82
CA ARG A 60 -0.20 -21.85 -3.82
C ARG A 60 0.66 -23.05 -4.23
N ALA A 61 0.68 -23.38 -5.52
CA ALA A 61 1.52 -24.45 -6.07
C ALA A 61 2.99 -24.04 -6.01
N LYS A 62 3.33 -22.85 -6.53
CA LYS A 62 4.70 -22.31 -6.52
C LYS A 62 5.29 -22.21 -5.12
N LEU A 63 4.50 -21.76 -4.13
CA LEU A 63 4.91 -21.70 -2.72
C LEU A 63 5.07 -23.09 -2.07
N ALA A 64 4.38 -24.12 -2.58
CA ALA A 64 4.63 -25.49 -2.14
C ALA A 64 5.92 -26.03 -2.78
N ASP A 65 6.08 -25.86 -4.09
CA ASP A 65 7.18 -26.39 -4.88
C ASP A 65 8.54 -25.80 -4.48
N CYS A 66 8.57 -24.50 -4.11
CA CYS A 66 9.79 -23.87 -3.62
C CYS A 66 10.09 -24.16 -2.13
N GLY A 67 9.28 -24.97 -1.47
CA GLY A 67 9.46 -25.39 -0.07
C GLY A 67 8.96 -24.39 0.98
N TRP A 68 8.45 -23.21 0.58
CA TRP A 68 7.96 -22.18 1.52
C TRP A 68 6.86 -22.71 2.44
N ARG A 69 5.95 -23.54 1.93
CA ARG A 69 4.86 -24.13 2.74
C ARG A 69 5.40 -25.01 3.87
N ASP A 70 6.41 -25.81 3.59
CA ASP A 70 7.02 -26.71 4.59
C ASP A 70 7.84 -25.92 5.61
N GLU A 71 8.58 -24.90 5.17
CA GLU A 71 9.26 -23.96 6.06
C GLU A 71 8.27 -23.31 7.05
N MET A 72 7.13 -22.78 6.56
CA MET A 72 6.13 -22.17 7.43
C MET A 72 5.52 -23.17 8.41
N LYS A 73 5.35 -24.43 7.99
CA LYS A 73 4.86 -25.50 8.85
C LYS A 73 5.86 -25.81 9.96
N ASP A 74 7.16 -25.82 9.67
CA ASP A 74 8.20 -26.09 10.67
C ASP A 74 8.34 -24.93 11.66
N ILE A 75 8.32 -23.68 11.17
CA ILE A 75 8.26 -22.51 12.04
C ILE A 75 7.02 -22.55 12.95
N ALA A 76 5.85 -22.92 12.41
CA ALA A 76 4.63 -23.04 13.20
C ALA A 76 4.76 -24.08 14.33
N LYS A 77 5.33 -25.26 14.03
CA LYS A 77 5.60 -26.29 15.04
C LYS A 77 6.52 -25.78 16.15
N ASP A 78 7.55 -25.01 15.78
CA ASP A 78 8.51 -24.44 16.72
C ASP A 78 7.89 -23.39 17.63
N VAL A 79 7.01 -22.53 17.09
CA VAL A 79 6.23 -21.58 17.89
C VAL A 79 5.33 -22.33 18.88
N ILE A 80 4.58 -23.34 18.42
CA ILE A 80 3.70 -24.15 19.29
C ILE A 80 4.51 -24.82 20.41
N ARG A 81 5.65 -25.42 20.07
CA ARG A 81 6.55 -26.08 21.03
C ARG A 81 7.08 -25.10 22.07
N THR A 82 7.51 -23.92 21.64
CA THR A 82 8.05 -22.87 22.52
C THR A 82 6.99 -22.29 23.45
N ARG A 83 5.72 -22.26 23.02
CA ARG A 83 4.58 -21.75 23.79
C ARG A 83 3.97 -22.79 24.74
N GLY A 84 4.52 -24.00 24.82
CA GLY A 84 4.07 -25.04 25.74
C GLY A 84 3.04 -26.01 25.16
N GLY A 85 2.96 -26.12 23.82
CA GLY A 85 2.13 -27.11 23.11
C GLY A 85 0.82 -26.55 22.57
N VAL A 86 0.10 -27.39 21.82
CA VAL A 86 -1.11 -27.01 21.06
C VAL A 86 -2.28 -26.53 21.93
N THR A 87 -2.31 -26.91 23.21
CA THR A 87 -3.36 -26.50 24.16
C THR A 87 -3.13 -25.11 24.77
N ARG A 88 -1.96 -24.51 24.54
CA ARG A 88 -1.53 -23.24 25.15
C ARG A 88 -1.54 -22.06 24.19
N ILE A 89 -1.86 -22.28 22.92
CA ILE A 89 -1.84 -21.26 21.87
C ILE A 89 -3.09 -21.36 21.00
N THR A 90 -3.69 -20.22 20.68
CA THR A 90 -4.81 -20.14 19.74
C THR A 90 -4.32 -20.01 18.30
N VAL A 91 -5.21 -20.27 17.33
CA VAL A 91 -4.90 -20.07 15.91
C VAL A 91 -4.56 -18.61 15.62
N ASP A 92 -5.27 -17.67 16.25
CA ASP A 92 -5.05 -16.23 16.05
C ASP A 92 -3.68 -15.78 16.59
N GLU A 93 -3.28 -16.26 17.77
CA GLU A 93 -1.94 -16.00 18.32
C GLU A 93 -0.85 -16.59 17.44
N LEU A 94 -1.02 -17.83 16.97
CA LEU A 94 -0.08 -18.45 16.04
C LEU A 94 0.00 -17.66 14.72
N ALA A 95 -1.14 -17.24 14.17
CA ALA A 95 -1.20 -16.46 12.94
C ALA A 95 -0.54 -15.08 13.11
N SER A 96 -0.74 -14.43 14.27
CA SER A 96 -0.12 -13.13 14.56
C SER A 96 1.41 -13.19 14.54
N GLU A 97 1.99 -14.33 14.93
CA GLU A 97 3.43 -14.55 14.93
C GLU A 97 3.95 -15.09 13.58
N LEU A 98 3.18 -15.97 12.93
CA LEU A 98 3.60 -16.66 11.71
C LEU A 98 3.43 -15.80 10.45
N LEU A 99 2.31 -15.07 10.32
CA LEU A 99 1.98 -14.32 9.09
C LEU A 99 3.02 -13.25 8.73
N PRO A 100 3.58 -12.45 9.66
CA PRO A 100 4.64 -11.50 9.32
C PRO A 100 5.88 -12.19 8.75
N ARG A 101 6.28 -13.32 9.34
CA ARG A 101 7.43 -14.13 8.87
C ARG A 101 7.15 -14.70 7.49
N GLY A 102 5.97 -15.30 7.30
CA GLY A 102 5.57 -15.88 6.03
C GLY A 102 5.53 -14.86 4.90
N ARG A 103 5.00 -13.65 5.14
CA ARG A 103 5.00 -12.57 4.14
C ARG A 103 6.43 -12.11 3.80
N ALA A 104 7.31 -12.04 4.79
CA ALA A 104 8.69 -11.60 4.60
C ALA A 104 9.54 -12.65 3.87
N SER A 105 9.27 -13.95 4.06
CA SER A 105 10.05 -15.05 3.48
C SER A 105 9.62 -15.46 2.07
N VAL A 106 8.57 -14.85 1.50
CA VAL A 106 8.18 -15.12 0.11
C VAL A 106 9.33 -14.75 -0.84
N PRO A 107 9.85 -15.69 -1.65
CA PRO A 107 10.94 -15.40 -2.58
C PRO A 107 10.57 -14.37 -3.64
N GLU A 108 11.53 -13.54 -4.05
CA GLU A 108 11.28 -12.43 -4.98
C GLU A 108 10.93 -12.91 -6.40
N ASN A 109 11.47 -14.05 -6.84
CA ASN A 109 11.09 -14.64 -8.12
C ASN A 109 9.61 -15.01 -8.15
N ILE A 110 9.06 -15.54 -7.04
CA ILE A 110 7.64 -15.93 -6.95
C ILE A 110 6.74 -14.68 -7.04
N LYS A 111 7.13 -13.59 -6.39
CA LYS A 111 6.41 -12.30 -6.51
C LYS A 111 6.48 -11.74 -7.93
N SER A 112 7.65 -11.85 -8.55
CA SER A 112 7.89 -11.36 -9.92
C SER A 112 7.05 -12.13 -10.94
N GLU A 113 7.02 -13.46 -10.84
CA GLU A 113 6.20 -14.31 -11.69
C GLU A 113 4.70 -14.02 -11.51
N LEU A 114 4.22 -13.88 -10.26
CA LEU A 114 2.83 -13.53 -10.01
C LEU A 114 2.47 -12.16 -10.61
N LEU A 115 3.37 -11.18 -10.50
CA LEU A 115 3.19 -9.86 -11.09
C LEU A 115 3.17 -9.92 -12.63
N GLU A 116 3.97 -10.79 -13.23
CA GLU A 116 3.95 -11.05 -14.67
C GLU A 116 2.62 -11.66 -15.12
N GLU A 117 2.10 -12.66 -14.41
CA GLU A 117 0.79 -13.25 -14.71
C GLU A 117 -0.35 -12.21 -14.65
N VAL A 118 -0.31 -11.29 -13.67
CA VAL A 118 -1.28 -10.17 -13.57
C VAL A 118 -1.12 -9.18 -14.73
N ARG A 119 0.12 -8.88 -15.14
CA ARG A 119 0.40 -8.00 -16.28
C ARG A 119 -0.06 -8.63 -17.59
N ASP A 120 0.13 -9.93 -17.76
CA ASP A 120 -0.36 -10.68 -18.91
C ASP A 120 -1.88 -10.60 -19.00
N PHE A 121 -2.60 -10.88 -17.92
CA PHE A 121 -4.05 -10.72 -17.87
C PHE A 121 -4.47 -9.30 -18.31
N SER A 122 -3.85 -8.27 -17.72
CA SER A 122 -4.19 -6.88 -18.03
C SER A 122 -3.93 -6.49 -19.49
N ARG A 123 -2.95 -7.10 -20.17
CA ARG A 123 -2.68 -6.85 -21.60
C ARG A 123 -3.71 -7.50 -22.51
N HIS A 124 -4.11 -8.74 -22.22
CA HIS A 124 -5.07 -9.47 -23.04
C HIS A 124 -6.46 -8.84 -22.96
N GLU A 125 -6.89 -8.39 -21.78
CA GLU A 125 -8.16 -7.68 -21.58
C GLU A 125 -8.22 -6.31 -22.28
N ALA A 126 -7.07 -5.66 -22.53
CA ALA A 126 -7.02 -4.40 -23.27
C ALA A 126 -7.15 -4.58 -24.79
N THR A 127 -7.14 -5.82 -25.27
CA THR A 127 -7.18 -6.17 -26.71
C THR A 127 -8.57 -6.61 -27.17
N ILE A 128 -9.55 -6.70 -26.25
CA ILE A 128 -10.95 -7.06 -26.54
C ILE A 128 -11.84 -5.82 -26.47
#